data_AF-A0A4Y9JC98-F1
#
_entry.id   AF-A0A4Y9JC98-F1
#
_cell.length_a   1.000
_cell.length_b   1.000
_cell.length_c   1.000
_cell.angle_alpha   90.00
_cell.angle_beta   90.00
_cell.angle_gamma   90.00
#
_symmetry.space_group_name_H-M   'P 1'
#
loop_
_entity.id
_entity.type
_entity.pdbx_description
1 polymer ?
#
loop_
_entity_poly.entity_id
_entity_poly.type
_entity_poly.pdbx_seq_one_letter_code
_entity_poly.pdbx_strand_id
1 'polypeptide(L)'
;MNSDFNLYLKVFLSILKKDFKINANQIAKEIGISKNTLTNWKNGSVPDLEKIKNLLKFINKFNKEYVMDSETKFVIVKLTKIIEFYIIQQETNIYQRKNEKERRNLKIRRKRRFTKNFSLLIDFLNSVALQEEAVQNDGNYINQEESGEVLDNLLNIEFISRNERNGSIAIQKNLAKKLHVSEAQISNWKSGKDFPNEDNLSKLQKLCSFNGNGAFLDYDFTIQMLENQFLRAPKLHYKLLELERKYFLRMRNFLEESQLEIMLWEKISRTPSEILIGYSGEVLETIQEQFYRDCILLLEEAFQFVDVNLTFEEWLRVNIPNHGFIPNLDSIDGFRFYAEDIDHGYRIIREFKYFNKDIGMINRFIVSNKKLFYLTRLLMNKLEETGIEFEDWLEEQYQIVNEPGYFRELSINLCNSMIESDFSDNEDYLDEFYRQFWDFVMTKSSRVDIQMHPTIQVYTQDINSEEWIYDRMESNYSLLKSILDIELEKETLSAEGRYLLDGRESFELLFKNHSMKTFREASQNRNFDNIKELEKLYRRTVKFLK
;
A
#
# COMPACT_ATOMS: atom_id res chain seq x y z
N MET A 1 -42.85 19.20 25.88
CA MET A 1 -42.96 20.62 25.48
C MET A 1 -43.95 21.29 26.43
N ASN A 2 -43.72 22.54 26.86
CA ASN A 2 -44.50 23.16 27.94
C ASN A 2 -45.75 23.90 27.44
N SER A 3 -46.67 24.22 28.36
CA SER A 3 -47.83 25.12 28.15
C SER A 3 -47.45 26.45 27.49
N ASP A 4 -46.28 26.99 27.81
CA ASP A 4 -45.71 28.20 27.22
C ASP A 4 -45.64 28.14 25.68
N PHE A 5 -45.26 27.00 25.10
CA PHE A 5 -45.20 26.85 23.64
C PHE A 5 -46.55 27.15 22.99
N ASN A 6 -47.61 26.57 23.55
CA ASN A 6 -48.97 26.72 23.05
C ASN A 6 -49.43 28.17 23.16
N LEU A 7 -49.09 28.83 24.27
CA LEU A 7 -49.39 30.23 24.54
C LEU A 7 -48.68 31.17 23.55
N TYR A 8 -47.35 31.11 23.47
CA TYR A 8 -46.58 31.96 22.56
C TYR A 8 -46.89 31.68 21.09
N LEU A 9 -47.15 30.43 20.70
CA LEU A 9 -47.63 30.09 19.35
C LEU A 9 -49.00 30.72 19.07
N LYS A 10 -49.94 30.66 20.02
CA LYS A 10 -51.28 31.28 19.89
C LYS A 10 -51.20 32.79 19.74
N VAL A 11 -50.32 33.46 20.48
CA VAL A 11 -50.08 34.91 20.38
C VAL A 11 -49.42 35.26 19.03
N PHE A 12 -48.36 34.55 18.64
CA PHE A 12 -47.68 34.73 17.36
C PHE A 12 -48.62 34.60 16.15
N LEU A 13 -49.46 33.55 16.12
CA LEU A 13 -50.46 33.35 15.06
C LEU A 13 -51.55 34.45 15.05
N SER A 14 -51.81 35.11 16.18
CA SER A 14 -52.73 36.26 16.25
C SER A 14 -52.11 37.51 15.64
N ILE A 15 -50.83 37.80 15.95
CA ILE A 15 -50.08 38.94 15.40
C ILE A 15 -49.99 38.83 13.88
N LEU A 16 -49.53 37.69 13.37
CA LEU A 16 -49.46 37.41 11.92
C LEU A 16 -50.76 37.70 11.18
N LYS A 17 -51.90 37.30 11.77
CA LYS A 17 -53.22 37.51 11.17
C LYS A 17 -53.67 38.98 11.23
N LYS A 18 -53.46 39.65 12.35
CA LYS A 18 -53.94 41.03 12.55
C LYS A 18 -53.12 42.03 11.75
N ASP A 19 -51.81 41.94 11.87
CA ASP A 19 -50.91 43.05 11.54
C ASP A 19 -50.24 42.82 10.17
N PHE A 20 -49.95 41.56 9.84
CA PHE A 20 -49.31 41.16 8.58
C PHE A 20 -50.28 40.51 7.58
N LYS A 21 -51.55 40.32 7.96
CA LYS A 21 -52.61 39.62 7.20
C LYS A 21 -52.28 38.17 6.79
N ILE A 22 -51.23 37.57 7.37
CA ILE A 22 -50.82 36.19 7.16
C ILE A 22 -51.73 35.27 7.98
N ASN A 23 -52.44 34.36 7.31
CA ASN A 23 -53.39 33.46 7.96
C ASN A 23 -52.82 32.05 8.20
N ALA A 24 -53.43 31.33 9.15
CA ALA A 24 -52.99 29.99 9.55
C ALA A 24 -52.97 28.94 8.42
N ASN A 25 -53.73 29.12 7.32
CA ASN A 25 -53.65 28.22 6.17
C ASN A 25 -52.38 28.47 5.35
N GLN A 26 -51.98 29.73 5.17
CA GLN A 26 -50.73 30.11 4.48
C GLN A 26 -49.52 29.56 5.25
N ILE A 27 -49.47 29.78 6.56
CA ILE A 27 -48.40 29.27 7.44
C ILE A 27 -48.33 27.74 7.39
N ALA A 28 -49.47 27.06 7.54
CA ALA A 28 -49.52 25.60 7.49
C ALA A 28 -49.04 25.05 6.14
N LYS A 29 -49.42 25.70 5.02
CA LYS A 29 -48.92 25.36 3.68
C LYS A 29 -47.41 25.58 3.55
N GLU A 30 -46.89 26.71 4.04
CA GLU A 30 -45.46 27.04 3.96
C GLU A 30 -44.57 26.11 4.77
N ILE A 31 -45.02 25.65 5.95
CA ILE A 31 -44.25 24.71 6.80
C ILE A 31 -44.57 23.22 6.53
N GLY A 32 -45.39 22.93 5.51
CA GLY A 32 -45.68 21.57 5.05
C GLY A 32 -46.58 20.74 5.98
N ILE A 33 -47.55 21.36 6.66
CA ILE A 33 -48.49 20.68 7.57
C ILE A 33 -49.95 21.00 7.26
N SER A 34 -50.87 20.19 7.79
CA SER A 34 -52.30 20.51 7.72
C SER A 34 -52.67 21.65 8.69
N LYS A 35 -53.69 22.44 8.33
CA LYS A 35 -54.30 23.45 9.23
C LYS A 35 -54.70 22.85 10.59
N ASN A 36 -55.17 21.61 10.59
CA ASN A 36 -55.57 20.90 11.80
C ASN A 36 -54.35 20.58 12.68
N THR A 37 -53.20 20.22 12.10
CA THR A 37 -51.94 20.04 12.84
C THR A 37 -51.52 21.32 13.57
N LEU A 38 -51.54 22.47 12.88
CA LEU A 38 -51.21 23.76 13.50
C LEU A 38 -52.21 24.16 14.60
N THR A 39 -53.49 23.82 14.41
CA THR A 39 -54.54 24.04 15.41
C THR A 39 -54.36 23.15 16.64
N ASN A 40 -53.94 21.89 16.45
CA ASN A 40 -53.68 20.96 17.54
C ASN A 40 -52.44 21.35 18.36
N TRP A 41 -51.37 21.86 17.71
CA TRP A 41 -50.21 22.42 18.41
C TRP A 41 -50.60 23.60 19.30
N LYS A 42 -51.39 24.54 18.79
CA LYS A 42 -51.96 25.66 19.56
C LYS A 42 -52.81 25.20 20.76
N ASN A 43 -53.34 23.98 20.70
CA ASN A 43 -54.16 23.37 21.74
C ASN A 43 -53.39 22.32 22.59
N GLY A 44 -52.07 22.17 22.41
CA GLY A 44 -51.20 21.35 23.26
C GLY A 44 -50.75 20.00 22.74
N SER A 45 -51.02 19.62 21.49
CA SER A 45 -50.43 18.40 20.93
C SER A 45 -48.94 18.60 20.62
N VAL A 46 -48.10 17.62 20.97
CA VAL A 46 -46.64 17.71 20.80
C VAL A 46 -46.24 17.72 19.31
N PRO A 47 -45.40 18.67 18.86
CA PRO A 47 -44.84 18.67 17.52
C PRO A 47 -43.84 17.55 17.24
N ASP A 48 -43.89 17.02 16.03
CA ASP A 48 -42.83 16.20 15.43
C ASP A 48 -41.56 17.01 15.14
N LEU A 49 -40.39 16.37 15.17
CA LEU A 49 -39.09 17.03 15.10
C LEU A 49 -38.85 17.77 13.77
N GLU A 50 -39.22 17.20 12.63
CA GLU A 50 -39.02 17.89 11.34
C GLU A 50 -40.05 19.00 11.15
N LYS A 51 -41.29 18.77 11.58
CA LYS A 51 -42.36 19.77 11.48
C LYS A 51 -42.10 20.98 12.38
N ILE A 52 -41.49 20.80 13.56
CA ILE A 52 -41.15 21.91 14.45
C ILE A 52 -39.91 22.70 13.97
N LYS A 53 -38.94 22.03 13.32
CA LYS A 53 -37.85 22.71 12.61
C LYS A 53 -38.36 23.60 11.48
N ASN A 54 -39.37 23.15 10.73
CA ASN A 54 -39.97 23.97 9.67
C ASN A 54 -40.71 25.20 10.24
N LEU A 55 -41.38 25.07 11.39
CA LEU A 55 -41.93 26.23 12.11
C LEU A 55 -40.83 27.21 12.55
N LEU A 56 -39.70 26.73 13.08
CA LEU A 56 -38.56 27.57 13.45
C LEU A 56 -37.98 28.32 12.24
N LYS A 57 -37.79 27.63 11.11
CA LYS A 57 -37.35 28.24 9.84
C LYS A 57 -38.29 29.38 9.41
N PHE A 58 -39.61 29.14 9.45
CA PHE A 58 -40.61 30.17 9.15
C PHE A 58 -40.53 31.37 10.09
N ILE A 59 -40.44 31.15 11.41
CA ILE A 59 -40.31 32.23 12.41
C ILE A 59 -39.02 33.05 12.16
N ASN A 60 -37.90 32.38 11.89
CA ASN A 60 -36.62 33.05 11.65
C ASN A 60 -36.56 33.80 10.32
N LYS A 61 -37.26 33.32 9.28
CA LYS A 61 -37.47 34.04 8.01
C LYS A 61 -38.33 35.29 8.24
N PHE A 62 -39.49 35.12 8.86
CA PHE A 62 -40.40 36.21 9.19
C PHE A 62 -39.73 37.32 10.02
N ASN A 63 -38.94 36.96 11.03
CA ASN A 63 -38.19 37.89 11.87
C ASN A 63 -37.04 38.63 11.14
N LYS A 64 -36.66 38.21 9.92
CA LYS A 64 -35.71 38.94 9.05
C LYS A 64 -36.42 39.83 8.03
N GLU A 65 -37.57 39.40 7.52
CA GLU A 65 -38.31 40.09 6.45
C GLU A 65 -39.10 41.30 6.94
N TYR A 66 -39.49 41.33 8.23
CA TYR A 66 -40.36 42.36 8.79
C TYR A 66 -39.72 43.11 9.96
N VAL A 67 -39.77 44.45 9.88
CA VAL A 67 -39.48 45.33 11.02
C VAL A 67 -40.70 45.33 11.94
N MET A 68 -40.48 45.05 13.22
CA MET A 68 -41.54 44.82 14.22
C MET A 68 -41.30 45.64 15.48
N ASP A 69 -42.37 45.93 16.20
CA ASP A 69 -42.34 46.54 17.53
C ASP A 69 -41.68 45.63 18.58
N SER A 70 -41.42 46.18 19.76
CA SER A 70 -40.73 45.49 20.87
C SER A 70 -41.55 44.34 21.49
N GLU A 71 -42.88 44.41 21.49
CA GLU A 71 -43.76 43.40 22.08
C GLU A 71 -43.87 42.18 21.15
N THR A 72 -44.10 42.40 19.86
CA THR A 72 -44.05 41.38 18.81
C THR A 72 -42.69 40.67 18.80
N LYS A 73 -41.60 41.45 18.86
CA LYS A 73 -40.23 40.91 18.90
C LYS A 73 -39.96 40.08 20.17
N PHE A 74 -40.57 40.42 21.30
CA PHE A 74 -40.48 39.62 22.54
C PHE A 74 -41.24 38.28 22.43
N VAL A 75 -42.41 38.25 21.79
CA VAL A 75 -43.18 37.02 21.56
C VAL A 75 -42.39 36.03 20.69
N ILE A 76 -41.82 36.52 19.59
CA ILE A 76 -40.93 35.75 18.70
C ILE A 76 -39.68 35.31 19.47
N VAL A 77 -39.07 36.26 20.21
CA VAL A 77 -38.12 36.09 21.32
C VAL A 77 -38.24 34.72 22.03
N LYS A 78 -39.38 34.58 22.71
CA LYS A 78 -39.70 33.46 23.60
C LYS A 78 -40.06 32.19 22.82
N LEU A 79 -40.86 32.31 21.75
CA LEU A 79 -41.29 31.16 20.96
C LEU A 79 -40.10 30.42 20.33
N THR A 80 -39.16 31.17 19.73
CA THR A 80 -37.92 30.63 19.16
C THR A 80 -37.12 29.83 20.19
N LYS A 81 -36.83 30.42 21.37
CA LYS A 81 -36.06 29.73 22.43
C LYS A 81 -36.72 28.45 22.94
N ILE A 82 -38.05 28.42 23.05
CA ILE A 82 -38.81 27.23 23.47
C ILE A 82 -38.71 26.12 22.41
N ILE A 83 -38.75 26.48 21.13
CA ILE A 83 -38.61 25.53 20.01
C ILE A 83 -37.17 24.98 19.93
N GLU A 84 -36.16 25.85 20.01
CA GLU A 84 -34.74 25.47 19.97
C GLU A 84 -34.38 24.49 21.09
N PHE A 85 -34.79 24.77 22.32
CA PHE A 85 -34.57 23.86 23.46
C PHE A 85 -35.22 22.48 23.25
N TYR A 86 -36.42 22.44 22.68
CA TYR A 86 -37.12 21.18 22.37
C TYR A 86 -36.40 20.36 21.29
N ILE A 87 -35.88 21.02 20.25
CA ILE A 87 -35.10 20.36 19.18
C ILE A 87 -33.83 19.72 19.76
N ILE A 88 -33.03 20.48 20.53
CA ILE A 88 -31.77 20.01 21.15
C ILE A 88 -32.00 18.76 22.02
N GLN A 89 -33.08 18.76 22.82
CA GLN A 89 -33.43 17.63 23.68
C GLN A 89 -33.79 16.37 22.88
N GLN A 90 -34.55 16.50 21.79
CA GLN A 90 -34.91 15.35 20.96
C GLN A 90 -33.70 14.77 20.21
N GLU A 91 -32.86 15.63 19.62
CA GLU A 91 -31.68 15.20 18.88
C GLU A 91 -30.66 14.49 19.78
N THR A 92 -30.47 14.98 21.01
CA THR A 92 -29.63 14.31 22.02
C THR A 92 -30.12 12.89 22.35
N ASN A 93 -31.42 12.71 22.55
CA ASN A 93 -32.03 11.41 22.83
C ASN A 93 -31.92 10.43 21.64
N ILE A 94 -32.05 10.93 20.41
CA ILE A 94 -31.88 10.13 19.18
C ILE A 94 -30.43 9.65 19.07
N TYR A 95 -29.46 10.54 19.30
CA TYR A 95 -28.03 10.24 19.25
C TYR A 95 -27.63 9.15 20.26
N GLN A 96 -28.08 9.26 21.52
CA GLN A 96 -27.81 8.25 22.56
C GLN A 96 -28.35 6.86 22.18
N ARG A 97 -29.61 6.78 21.72
CA ARG A 97 -30.23 5.51 21.28
C ARG A 97 -29.51 4.87 20.09
N LYS A 98 -29.01 5.68 19.16
CA LYS A 98 -28.21 5.21 18.02
C LYS A 98 -26.90 4.56 18.50
N ASN A 99 -26.16 5.24 19.38
CA ASN A 99 -24.90 4.74 19.95
C ASN A 99 -25.09 3.42 20.73
N GLU A 100 -26.18 3.26 21.50
CA GLU A 100 -26.46 1.99 22.18
C GLU A 100 -26.74 0.84 21.21
N LYS A 101 -27.52 1.09 20.15
CA LYS A 101 -27.81 0.10 19.12
C LYS A 101 -26.54 -0.33 18.39
N GLU A 102 -25.66 0.63 18.07
CA GLU A 102 -24.36 0.36 17.43
C GLU A 102 -23.44 -0.46 18.35
N ARG A 103 -23.35 -0.14 19.64
CA ARG A 103 -22.61 -0.94 20.63
C ARG A 103 -23.11 -2.39 20.74
N ARG A 104 -24.44 -2.60 20.73
CA ARG A 104 -25.04 -3.95 20.74
C ARG A 104 -24.73 -4.71 19.45
N ASN A 105 -24.90 -4.07 18.29
CA ASN A 105 -24.59 -4.65 16.99
C ASN A 105 -23.11 -5.04 16.87
N LEU A 106 -22.19 -4.22 17.38
CA LEU A 106 -20.76 -4.50 17.39
C LEU A 106 -20.44 -5.76 18.21
N LYS A 107 -21.02 -5.93 19.41
CA LYS A 107 -20.85 -7.15 20.22
C LYS A 107 -21.33 -8.40 19.48
N ILE A 108 -22.49 -8.34 18.82
CA ILE A 108 -23.03 -9.45 18.03
C ILE A 108 -22.10 -9.79 16.85
N ARG A 109 -21.62 -8.77 16.12
CA ARG A 109 -20.68 -8.94 14.99
C ARG A 109 -19.36 -9.58 15.45
N ARG A 110 -18.80 -9.12 16.56
CA ARG A 110 -17.57 -9.66 17.16
C ARG A 110 -17.72 -11.11 17.62
N LYS A 111 -18.82 -11.48 18.29
CA LYS A 111 -19.07 -12.90 18.65
C LYS A 111 -19.17 -13.80 17.41
N ARG A 112 -19.91 -13.38 16.38
CA ARG A 112 -20.05 -14.14 15.12
C ARG A 112 -18.70 -14.33 14.40
N ARG A 113 -17.88 -13.28 14.33
CA ARG A 113 -16.54 -13.32 13.72
C ARG A 113 -15.58 -14.21 14.50
N PHE A 114 -15.57 -14.10 15.83
CA PHE A 114 -14.76 -14.97 16.67
C PHE A 114 -15.05 -16.45 16.38
N THR A 115 -16.32 -16.87 16.37
CA THR A 115 -16.69 -18.25 16.04
C THR A 115 -16.22 -18.67 14.65
N LYS A 116 -16.34 -17.80 13.63
CA LYS A 116 -15.85 -18.06 12.27
C LYS A 116 -14.33 -18.25 12.25
N ASN A 117 -13.59 -17.28 12.80
CA ASN A 117 -12.13 -17.24 12.80
C ASN A 117 -11.52 -18.37 13.63
N PHE A 118 -12.11 -18.67 14.79
CA PHE A 118 -11.68 -19.77 15.66
C PHE A 118 -11.97 -21.13 15.03
N SER A 119 -13.11 -21.30 14.33
CA SER A 119 -13.36 -22.52 13.56
C SER A 119 -12.33 -22.68 12.44
N LEU A 120 -12.06 -21.61 11.66
CA LEU A 120 -11.06 -21.63 10.60
C LEU A 120 -9.66 -21.98 11.13
N LEU A 121 -9.25 -21.46 12.29
CA LEU A 121 -8.01 -21.85 12.94
C LEU A 121 -7.98 -23.36 13.24
N ILE A 122 -9.03 -23.90 13.87
CA ILE A 122 -9.09 -25.35 14.15
C ILE A 122 -9.02 -26.16 12.85
N ASP A 123 -9.76 -25.75 11.82
CA ASP A 123 -9.84 -26.49 10.56
C ASP A 123 -8.52 -26.41 9.76
N PHE A 124 -7.81 -25.28 9.82
CA PHE A 124 -6.45 -25.11 9.31
C PHE A 124 -5.43 -26.01 10.02
N LEU A 125 -5.45 -26.05 11.35
CA LEU A 125 -4.58 -26.96 12.12
C LEU A 125 -4.85 -28.43 11.76
N ASN A 126 -6.11 -28.77 11.47
CA ASN A 126 -6.47 -30.10 10.97
C ASN A 126 -5.93 -30.36 9.56
N SER A 127 -6.01 -29.41 8.63
CA SER A 127 -5.49 -29.62 7.27
C SER A 127 -3.97 -29.80 7.24
N VAL A 128 -3.21 -29.03 8.03
CA VAL A 128 -1.75 -29.19 8.11
C VAL A 128 -1.38 -30.54 8.74
N ALA A 129 -2.09 -30.97 9.80
CA ALA A 129 -1.87 -32.29 10.42
C ALA A 129 -2.15 -33.45 9.44
N LEU A 130 -3.13 -33.31 8.55
CA LEU A 130 -3.49 -34.35 7.57
C LEU A 130 -2.55 -34.36 6.35
N GLN A 131 -1.87 -33.25 6.05
CA GLN A 131 -0.90 -33.19 4.94
C GLN A 131 0.37 -34.02 5.22
N GLU A 132 0.68 -34.36 6.48
CA GLU A 132 1.79 -35.25 6.86
C GLU A 132 1.69 -36.64 6.19
N GLU A 133 0.48 -37.12 5.87
CA GLU A 133 0.28 -38.43 5.20
C GLU A 133 0.34 -38.37 3.66
N ALA A 134 0.13 -37.21 3.03
CA ALA A 134 -0.04 -37.09 1.57
C ALA A 134 1.26 -36.81 0.80
N VAL A 135 2.27 -36.22 1.46
CA VAL A 135 3.51 -35.73 0.82
C VAL A 135 4.45 -36.85 0.35
N GLN A 136 4.18 -38.11 0.68
CA GLN A 136 5.01 -39.24 0.21
C GLN A 136 4.85 -39.60 -1.29
N ASN A 137 3.88 -39.03 -2.01
CA ASN A 137 3.47 -39.56 -3.33
C ASN A 137 3.45 -38.59 -4.53
N ASP A 138 3.76 -37.29 -4.41
CA ASP A 138 3.72 -36.41 -5.59
C ASP A 138 4.80 -35.31 -5.64
N GLY A 139 5.36 -35.10 -6.83
CA GLY A 139 6.69 -34.51 -7.06
C GLY A 139 6.72 -33.03 -7.46
N ASN A 140 5.80 -32.20 -6.96
CA ASN A 140 5.74 -30.77 -7.30
C ASN A 140 6.54 -29.91 -6.29
N TYR A 141 7.65 -29.32 -6.76
CA TYR A 141 8.73 -28.79 -5.93
C TYR A 141 8.56 -27.38 -5.33
N ILE A 142 7.49 -26.63 -5.65
CA ILE A 142 7.47 -25.17 -5.38
C ILE A 142 6.83 -24.80 -4.03
N ASN A 143 5.88 -25.59 -3.49
CA ASN A 143 5.14 -25.23 -2.26
C ASN A 143 5.44 -26.16 -1.05
N GLN A 144 6.39 -27.09 -1.17
CA GLN A 144 6.68 -28.07 -0.12
C GLN A 144 7.46 -27.45 1.07
N GLU A 145 8.33 -26.47 0.81
CA GLU A 145 9.15 -25.82 1.85
C GLU A 145 8.32 -25.04 2.88
N GLU A 146 7.43 -24.14 2.43
CA GLU A 146 6.57 -23.35 3.31
C GLU A 146 5.58 -24.23 4.09
N SER A 147 5.01 -25.25 3.44
CA SER A 147 4.08 -26.21 4.06
C SER A 147 4.79 -27.03 5.15
N GLY A 148 6.03 -27.47 4.89
CA GLY A 148 6.87 -28.18 5.85
C GLY A 148 7.27 -27.32 7.05
N GLU A 149 7.62 -26.05 6.81
CA GLU A 149 7.89 -25.08 7.87
C GLU A 149 6.67 -24.88 8.79
N VAL A 150 5.48 -24.67 8.23
CA VAL A 150 4.25 -24.49 9.01
C VAL A 150 4.00 -25.73 9.88
N LEU A 151 4.16 -26.95 9.33
CA LEU A 151 4.02 -28.19 10.09
C LEU A 151 5.03 -28.26 11.26
N ASP A 152 6.32 -28.07 11.01
CA ASP A 152 7.35 -28.16 12.05
C ASP A 152 7.21 -27.06 13.12
N ASN A 153 6.79 -25.83 12.75
CA ASN A 153 6.50 -24.78 13.73
C ASN A 153 5.26 -25.13 14.59
N LEU A 154 4.21 -25.72 14.00
CA LEU A 154 3.02 -26.19 14.72
C LEU A 154 3.30 -27.39 15.65
N LEU A 155 4.24 -28.26 15.28
CA LEU A 155 4.77 -29.32 16.14
C LEU A 155 5.60 -28.74 17.30
N ASN A 156 6.50 -27.79 17.03
CA ASN A 156 7.36 -27.16 18.03
C ASN A 156 6.57 -26.39 19.12
N ILE A 157 5.45 -25.77 18.77
CA ILE A 157 4.55 -25.12 19.75
C ILE A 157 3.58 -26.11 20.42
N GLU A 158 3.62 -27.40 20.06
CA GLU A 158 2.72 -28.48 20.50
C GLU A 158 1.23 -28.21 20.21
N PHE A 159 0.90 -27.68 19.02
CA PHE A 159 -0.49 -27.60 18.54
C PHE A 159 -0.95 -28.92 17.92
N ILE A 160 -0.03 -29.58 17.20
CA ILE A 160 -0.22 -30.85 16.49
C ILE A 160 0.79 -31.88 17.06
N SER A 161 0.58 -33.17 16.83
CA SER A 161 1.55 -34.23 17.12
C SER A 161 1.56 -35.32 16.03
N ARG A 162 2.75 -35.80 15.64
CA ARG A 162 3.04 -36.67 14.47
C ARG A 162 2.39 -38.07 14.44
N ASN A 163 1.36 -38.35 15.25
CA ASN A 163 0.73 -39.67 15.39
C ASN A 163 -0.80 -39.62 15.62
N GLU A 164 -1.43 -38.47 15.47
CA GLU A 164 -2.82 -38.25 15.91
C GLU A 164 -3.86 -38.55 14.82
N ARG A 165 -4.17 -39.84 14.62
CA ARG A 165 -5.26 -40.34 13.73
C ARG A 165 -6.67 -39.78 13.99
N ASN A 166 -6.85 -38.92 14.99
CA ASN A 166 -8.10 -38.27 15.40
C ASN A 166 -7.93 -36.73 15.47
N GLY A 167 -7.30 -36.13 14.46
CA GLY A 167 -6.77 -34.74 14.46
C GLY A 167 -7.62 -33.69 15.19
N SER A 168 -8.93 -33.61 14.90
CA SER A 168 -9.73 -32.48 15.42
C SER A 168 -10.01 -32.56 16.92
N ILE A 169 -10.02 -33.76 17.50
CA ILE A 169 -10.19 -33.96 18.95
C ILE A 169 -8.88 -33.65 19.67
N ALA A 170 -7.76 -34.04 19.09
CA ALA A 170 -6.46 -33.89 19.72
C ALA A 170 -5.93 -32.44 19.65
N ILE A 171 -6.12 -31.73 18.54
CA ILE A 171 -5.87 -30.28 18.43
C ILE A 171 -6.68 -29.50 19.48
N GLN A 172 -7.95 -29.86 19.70
CA GLN A 172 -8.78 -29.22 20.74
C GLN A 172 -8.25 -29.49 22.16
N LYS A 173 -7.69 -30.69 22.43
CA LYS A 173 -7.02 -31.03 23.68
C LYS A 173 -5.73 -30.22 23.90
N ASN A 174 -4.91 -30.12 22.86
CA ASN A 174 -3.66 -29.35 22.91
C ASN A 174 -3.92 -27.87 23.19
N LEU A 175 -4.90 -27.26 22.50
CA LEU A 175 -5.33 -25.89 22.77
C LEU A 175 -5.93 -25.71 24.16
N ALA A 176 -6.77 -26.64 24.64
CA ALA A 176 -7.31 -26.61 25.99
C ALA A 176 -6.20 -26.59 27.06
N LYS A 177 -5.20 -27.48 26.91
CA LYS A 177 -4.01 -27.58 27.77
C LYS A 177 -3.20 -26.28 27.78
N LYS A 178 -2.89 -25.71 26.60
CA LYS A 178 -2.07 -24.48 26.46
C LYS A 178 -2.78 -23.23 26.98
N LEU A 179 -4.10 -23.16 26.85
CA LEU A 179 -4.91 -22.01 27.30
C LEU A 179 -5.37 -22.14 28.76
N HIS A 180 -5.11 -23.28 29.41
CA HIS A 180 -5.59 -23.63 30.75
C HIS A 180 -7.12 -23.55 30.89
N VAL A 181 -7.84 -24.10 29.89
CA VAL A 181 -9.31 -24.19 29.86
C VAL A 181 -9.75 -25.64 29.63
N SER A 182 -11.04 -25.93 29.80
CA SER A 182 -11.60 -27.25 29.50
C SER A 182 -11.76 -27.49 27.99
N GLU A 183 -11.64 -28.75 27.56
CA GLU A 183 -11.95 -29.18 26.17
C GLU A 183 -13.38 -28.75 25.75
N ALA A 184 -14.32 -28.79 26.69
CA ALA A 184 -15.70 -28.34 26.49
C ALA A 184 -15.79 -26.84 26.15
N GLN A 185 -14.94 -25.99 26.73
CA GLN A 185 -14.89 -24.56 26.38
C GLN A 185 -14.38 -24.35 24.95
N ILE A 186 -13.32 -25.05 24.55
CA ILE A 186 -12.82 -25.02 23.16
C ILE A 186 -13.91 -25.44 22.16
N SER A 187 -14.62 -26.54 22.45
CA SER A 187 -15.73 -27.02 21.61
C SER A 187 -16.92 -26.04 21.58
N ASN A 188 -17.23 -25.40 22.70
CA ASN A 188 -18.26 -24.37 22.80
C ASN A 188 -17.89 -23.06 22.07
N TRP A 189 -16.59 -22.72 21.99
CA TRP A 189 -16.08 -21.60 21.20
C TRP A 189 -16.15 -21.89 19.69
N LYS A 190 -15.73 -23.09 19.26
CA LYS A 190 -15.86 -23.53 17.86
C LYS A 190 -17.33 -23.56 17.40
N SER A 191 -18.23 -24.07 18.24
CA SER A 191 -19.67 -24.09 17.94
C SER A 191 -20.41 -22.78 18.21
N GLY A 192 -19.73 -21.74 18.70
CA GLY A 192 -20.31 -20.41 18.99
C GLY A 192 -21.30 -20.35 20.15
N LYS A 193 -21.46 -21.45 20.90
CA LYS A 193 -22.28 -21.52 22.12
C LYS A 193 -21.72 -20.54 23.16
N ASP A 194 -20.42 -20.59 23.39
CA ASP A 194 -19.70 -19.74 24.33
C ASP A 194 -18.77 -18.73 23.62
N PHE A 195 -18.20 -17.78 24.35
CA PHE A 195 -17.24 -16.79 23.87
C PHE A 195 -16.16 -16.54 24.95
N PRO A 196 -14.86 -16.46 24.59
CA PRO A 196 -13.81 -16.29 25.58
C PRO A 196 -13.94 -14.97 26.35
N ASN A 197 -13.56 -14.98 27.62
CA ASN A 197 -13.31 -13.75 28.36
C ASN A 197 -12.01 -13.06 27.84
N GLU A 198 -11.76 -11.84 28.27
CA GLU A 198 -10.64 -11.03 27.76
C GLU A 198 -9.26 -11.67 28.01
N ASP A 199 -9.08 -12.35 29.14
CA ASP A 199 -7.84 -13.07 29.48
C ASP A 199 -7.62 -14.28 28.55
N ASN A 200 -8.64 -15.14 28.36
CA ASN A 200 -8.57 -16.28 27.45
C ASN A 200 -8.39 -15.85 25.99
N LEU A 201 -9.02 -14.74 25.57
CA LEU A 201 -8.81 -14.18 24.24
C LEU A 201 -7.38 -13.65 24.08
N SER A 202 -6.84 -12.94 25.07
CA SER A 202 -5.46 -12.45 25.04
C SER A 202 -4.44 -13.60 25.01
N LYS A 203 -4.68 -14.67 25.77
CA LYS A 203 -3.88 -15.90 25.73
C LYS A 203 -3.91 -16.54 24.34
N LEU A 204 -5.09 -16.70 23.74
CA LEU A 204 -5.26 -17.24 22.38
C LEU A 204 -4.55 -16.38 21.32
N GLN A 205 -4.72 -15.06 21.37
CA GLN A 205 -4.06 -14.12 20.46
C GLN A 205 -2.53 -14.26 20.53
N LYS A 206 -1.95 -14.26 21.74
CA LYS A 206 -0.51 -14.45 21.97
C LYS A 206 -0.02 -15.83 21.50
N LEU A 207 -0.77 -16.88 21.81
CA LEU A 207 -0.42 -18.27 21.47
C LEU A 207 -0.38 -18.48 19.94
N CYS A 208 -1.22 -17.78 19.19
CA CYS A 208 -1.24 -17.78 17.72
C CYS A 208 -0.44 -16.62 17.10
N SER A 209 0.39 -15.91 17.87
CA SER A 209 1.19 -14.73 17.44
C SER A 209 0.42 -13.55 16.83
N PHE A 210 -0.91 -13.52 16.91
CA PHE A 210 -1.73 -12.41 16.40
C PHE A 210 -1.66 -11.20 17.34
N ASN A 211 -1.12 -10.08 16.84
CA ASN A 211 -1.02 -8.83 17.59
C ASN A 211 -2.30 -7.98 17.49
N GLY A 212 -2.68 -7.37 18.60
CA GLY A 212 -3.71 -6.31 18.67
C GLY A 212 -5.09 -6.75 19.19
N ASN A 213 -5.74 -5.86 19.94
CA ASN A 213 -6.99 -6.11 20.68
C ASN A 213 -8.17 -6.54 19.80
N GLY A 214 -8.11 -6.31 18.48
CA GLY A 214 -9.14 -6.68 17.50
C GLY A 214 -8.93 -8.05 16.84
N ALA A 215 -7.82 -8.76 17.10
CA ALA A 215 -7.56 -10.07 16.51
C ALA A 215 -8.65 -11.09 16.90
N PHE A 216 -9.02 -11.95 15.95
CA PHE A 216 -10.24 -12.79 15.93
C PHE A 216 -11.60 -12.04 15.93
N LEU A 217 -11.67 -10.73 16.22
CA LEU A 217 -12.93 -10.01 16.45
C LEU A 217 -13.33 -9.03 15.34
N ASP A 218 -12.36 -8.32 14.75
CA ASP A 218 -12.63 -7.12 13.95
C ASP A 218 -12.49 -7.30 12.44
N TYR A 219 -11.86 -8.38 12.01
CA TYR A 219 -11.74 -8.83 10.62
C TYR A 219 -11.97 -10.36 10.53
N ASP A 220 -12.16 -10.86 9.31
CA ASP A 220 -12.30 -12.28 9.03
C ASP A 220 -10.93 -12.82 8.59
N PHE A 221 -10.55 -14.02 9.05
CA PHE A 221 -9.29 -14.67 8.67
C PHE A 221 -9.38 -15.33 7.28
N THR A 222 -8.23 -15.44 6.61
CA THR A 222 -8.00 -16.34 5.47
C THR A 222 -7.01 -17.44 5.85
N ILE A 223 -6.87 -18.47 5.00
CA ILE A 223 -5.86 -19.53 5.21
C ILE A 223 -4.44 -18.95 5.12
N GLN A 224 -4.15 -18.14 4.10
CA GLN A 224 -2.86 -17.43 3.96
C GLN A 224 -2.50 -16.56 5.17
N MET A 225 -3.48 -15.92 5.82
CA MET A 225 -3.23 -15.16 7.05
C MET A 225 -2.81 -16.06 8.23
N LEU A 226 -3.33 -17.29 8.29
CA LEU A 226 -2.97 -18.28 9.30
C LEU A 226 -1.59 -18.89 9.00
N GLU A 227 -1.34 -19.31 7.76
CA GLU A 227 -0.02 -19.79 7.28
C GLU A 227 1.07 -18.78 7.64
N ASN A 228 0.89 -17.51 7.28
CA ASN A 228 1.82 -16.42 7.58
C ASN A 228 2.05 -16.15 9.08
N GLN A 229 1.16 -16.57 10.00
CA GLN A 229 1.45 -16.47 11.44
C GLN A 229 2.41 -17.57 11.93
N PHE A 230 2.44 -18.72 11.24
CA PHE A 230 3.24 -19.88 11.61
C PHE A 230 4.50 -20.05 10.76
N LEU A 231 4.69 -19.22 9.71
CA LEU A 231 5.97 -19.07 9.02
C LEU A 231 6.96 -18.23 9.87
N ARG A 232 8.14 -18.78 10.12
CA ARG A 232 9.23 -18.19 10.92
C ARG A 232 10.39 -17.72 10.03
N ALA A 233 10.62 -18.33 8.87
CA ALA A 233 11.62 -17.89 7.91
C ALA A 233 11.39 -16.45 7.42
N PRO A 234 10.18 -16.00 7.02
CA PRO A 234 9.96 -14.60 6.62
C PRO A 234 10.26 -13.60 7.74
N LYS A 235 9.98 -13.98 8.99
CA LYS A 235 10.27 -13.17 10.18
C LYS A 235 11.78 -13.10 10.50
N LEU A 236 12.52 -14.17 10.26
CA LEU A 236 13.98 -14.18 10.37
C LEU A 236 14.62 -13.40 9.22
N HIS A 237 14.13 -13.58 7.99
CA HIS A 237 14.56 -12.87 6.80
C HIS A 237 14.40 -11.34 6.96
N TYR A 238 13.21 -10.86 7.33
CA TYR A 238 12.97 -9.45 7.63
C TYR A 238 13.93 -8.91 8.69
N LYS A 239 14.13 -9.69 9.77
CA LYS A 239 15.07 -9.32 10.84
C LYS A 239 16.50 -9.20 10.35
N LEU A 240 16.94 -10.11 9.48
CA LEU A 240 18.29 -10.11 8.92
C LEU A 240 18.49 -8.90 7.99
N LEU A 241 17.55 -8.63 7.08
CA LEU A 241 17.54 -7.40 6.26
C LEU A 241 17.59 -6.12 7.13
N GLU A 242 16.88 -6.11 8.26
CA GLU A 242 16.94 -4.99 9.23
C GLU A 242 18.34 -4.81 9.84
N LEU A 243 19.11 -5.89 10.01
CA LEU A 243 20.50 -5.81 10.49
C LEU A 243 21.42 -5.27 9.39
N GLU A 244 21.29 -5.79 8.17
CA GLU A 244 22.07 -5.35 7.00
C GLU A 244 21.85 -3.85 6.76
N ARG A 245 20.59 -3.41 6.74
CA ARG A 245 20.25 -1.98 6.60
C ARG A 245 20.88 -1.12 7.68
N LYS A 246 20.90 -1.57 8.94
CA LYS A 246 21.50 -0.81 10.05
C LYS A 246 23.01 -0.69 9.92
N TYR A 247 23.69 -1.75 9.50
CA TYR A 247 25.13 -1.70 9.28
C TYR A 247 25.50 -0.87 8.05
N PHE A 248 24.73 -1.02 6.96
CA PHE A 248 24.86 -0.23 5.76
C PHE A 248 24.72 1.27 6.03
N LEU A 249 23.69 1.67 6.77
CA LEU A 249 23.49 3.07 7.14
C LEU A 249 24.60 3.62 8.05
N ARG A 250 25.08 2.83 9.01
CA ARG A 250 26.23 3.22 9.86
C ARG A 250 27.54 3.32 9.08
N MET A 251 27.75 2.45 8.10
CA MET A 251 28.88 2.52 7.18
C MET A 251 28.88 3.83 6.39
N ARG A 252 27.73 4.20 5.81
CA ARG A 252 27.56 5.51 5.16
C ARG A 252 27.85 6.67 6.12
N ASN A 253 27.17 6.71 7.27
CA ASN A 253 27.36 7.78 8.27
C ASN A 253 28.83 7.90 8.72
N PHE A 254 29.55 6.79 8.86
CA PHE A 254 30.98 6.82 9.23
C PHE A 254 31.88 7.38 8.13
N LEU A 255 31.54 7.14 6.85
CA LEU A 255 32.25 7.71 5.70
C LEU A 255 32.03 9.23 5.60
N GLU A 256 30.80 9.69 5.85
CA GLU A 256 30.43 11.10 6.02
C GLU A 256 31.21 11.74 7.19
N GLU A 257 31.10 11.19 8.41
CA GLU A 257 31.80 11.68 9.62
C GLU A 257 33.33 11.75 9.45
N SER A 258 33.91 10.78 8.73
CA SER A 258 35.35 10.65 8.52
C SER A 258 35.86 11.43 7.29
N GLN A 259 34.98 12.15 6.57
CA GLN A 259 35.30 12.94 5.37
C GLN A 259 35.93 12.10 4.23
N LEU A 260 35.55 10.82 4.12
CA LEU A 260 36.10 9.87 3.14
C LEU A 260 35.32 9.86 1.82
N GLU A 261 34.22 10.61 1.74
CA GLU A 261 33.33 10.69 0.59
C GLU A 261 34.03 11.10 -0.71
N ILE A 262 34.92 12.10 -0.66
CA ILE A 262 35.70 12.55 -1.81
C ILE A 262 36.55 11.40 -2.37
N MET A 263 37.13 10.57 -1.49
CA MET A 263 37.96 9.43 -1.88
C MET A 263 37.13 8.25 -2.40
N LEU A 264 35.91 8.04 -1.86
CA LEU A 264 34.96 7.08 -2.39
C LEU A 264 34.54 7.50 -3.82
N TRP A 265 34.14 8.77 -4.00
CA TRP A 265 33.80 9.36 -5.29
C TRP A 265 34.95 9.20 -6.30
N GLU A 266 36.18 9.61 -5.94
CA GLU A 266 37.37 9.46 -6.80
C GLU A 266 37.61 8.01 -7.26
N LYS A 267 37.30 7.01 -6.43
CA LYS A 267 37.44 5.61 -6.82
C LYS A 267 36.31 5.17 -7.76
N ILE A 268 35.05 5.49 -7.44
CA ILE A 268 33.91 5.09 -8.29
C ILE A 268 34.05 5.72 -9.69
N SER A 269 34.31 7.04 -9.77
CA SER A 269 34.46 7.75 -11.04
C SER A 269 35.65 7.31 -11.91
N ARG A 270 36.60 6.54 -11.37
CA ARG A 270 37.72 5.95 -12.14
C ARG A 270 37.40 4.56 -12.71
N THR A 271 36.41 3.87 -12.15
CA THR A 271 35.99 2.52 -12.55
C THR A 271 34.46 2.37 -12.53
N PRO A 272 33.71 3.18 -13.31
CA PRO A 272 32.24 3.23 -13.21
C PRO A 272 31.60 1.90 -13.67
N SER A 273 32.16 1.31 -14.75
CA SER A 273 31.77 0.01 -15.30
C SER A 273 32.04 -1.18 -14.36
N GLU A 274 32.74 -0.98 -13.24
CA GLU A 274 33.04 -2.02 -12.25
C GLU A 274 32.14 -1.91 -11.00
N ILE A 275 31.72 -0.70 -10.59
CA ILE A 275 31.29 -0.43 -9.20
C ILE A 275 30.01 0.44 -9.04
N LEU A 276 29.13 0.46 -10.05
CA LEU A 276 27.85 1.21 -10.16
C LEU A 276 27.94 2.59 -10.82
N ILE A 277 26.85 2.91 -11.52
CA ILE A 277 26.60 4.08 -12.37
C ILE A 277 27.66 4.31 -13.44
N GLY A 278 27.31 4.20 -14.72
CA GLY A 278 28.21 4.54 -15.83
C GLY A 278 28.69 6.00 -15.78
N TYR A 279 27.79 6.93 -15.47
CA TYR A 279 28.02 8.39 -15.41
C TYR A 279 26.82 9.12 -14.74
N SER A 280 27.03 10.35 -14.27
CA SER A 280 25.94 11.19 -13.73
C SER A 280 24.85 11.42 -14.77
N GLY A 281 23.59 11.17 -14.42
CA GLY A 281 22.42 11.32 -15.31
C GLY A 281 21.91 10.03 -15.96
N GLU A 282 22.66 8.91 -15.89
CA GLU A 282 22.27 7.61 -16.48
C GLU A 282 20.85 7.14 -16.09
N VAL A 283 20.45 7.40 -14.84
CA VAL A 283 19.11 7.06 -14.32
C VAL A 283 18.01 7.85 -15.02
N LEU A 284 18.18 9.17 -15.12
CA LEU A 284 17.22 10.06 -15.77
C LEU A 284 17.09 9.70 -17.25
N GLU A 285 18.22 9.52 -17.95
CA GLU A 285 18.24 9.11 -19.36
C GLU A 285 17.53 7.76 -19.57
N THR A 286 17.75 6.79 -18.68
CA THR A 286 17.06 5.49 -18.73
C THR A 286 15.55 5.65 -18.60
N ILE A 287 15.07 6.39 -17.59
CA ILE A 287 13.62 6.56 -17.38
C ILE A 287 13.01 7.36 -18.53
N GLN A 288 13.73 8.32 -19.11
CA GLN A 288 13.33 9.00 -20.35
C GLN A 288 13.15 8.01 -21.51
N GLU A 289 14.13 7.15 -21.79
CA GLU A 289 14.03 6.14 -22.87
C GLU A 289 12.85 5.19 -22.66
N GLN A 290 12.55 4.77 -21.42
CA GLN A 290 11.37 3.95 -21.14
C GLN A 290 10.05 4.68 -21.46
N PHE A 291 9.95 5.97 -21.11
CA PHE A 291 8.78 6.78 -21.46
C PHE A 291 8.66 7.02 -22.97
N TYR A 292 9.77 7.23 -23.66
CA TYR A 292 9.79 7.37 -25.11
C TYR A 292 9.33 6.08 -25.79
N ARG A 293 9.94 4.93 -25.45
CA ARG A 293 9.55 3.58 -25.91
C ARG A 293 8.07 3.31 -25.72
N ASP A 294 7.58 3.45 -24.48
CA ASP A 294 6.18 3.18 -24.15
C ASP A 294 5.21 4.09 -24.92
N CYS A 295 5.57 5.36 -25.14
CA CYS A 295 4.74 6.29 -25.89
C CYS A 295 4.72 5.98 -27.39
N ILE A 296 5.88 5.67 -28.00
CA ILE A 296 5.97 5.34 -29.42
C ILE A 296 5.25 4.02 -29.72
N LEU A 297 5.51 2.96 -28.96
CA LEU A 297 4.86 1.66 -29.17
C LEU A 297 3.34 1.72 -28.92
N LEU A 298 2.88 2.54 -27.98
CA LEU A 298 1.45 2.82 -27.80
C LEU A 298 0.83 3.51 -29.03
N LEU A 299 1.52 4.51 -29.57
CA LEU A 299 1.07 5.22 -30.78
C LEU A 299 1.09 4.31 -32.01
N GLU A 300 2.05 3.38 -32.10
CA GLU A 300 2.15 2.40 -33.18
C GLU A 300 1.06 1.33 -33.10
N GLU A 301 0.82 0.78 -31.91
CA GLU A 301 -0.32 -0.12 -31.69
C GLU A 301 -1.66 0.57 -32.01
N ALA A 302 -1.77 1.89 -31.80
CA ALA A 302 -2.95 2.67 -32.20
C ALA A 302 -2.99 2.97 -33.70
N PHE A 303 -1.84 3.18 -34.35
CA PHE A 303 -1.71 3.47 -35.78
C PHE A 303 -2.29 2.36 -36.67
N GLN A 304 -2.22 1.09 -36.22
CA GLN A 304 -2.89 -0.06 -36.86
C GLN A 304 -4.42 0.12 -37.05
N PHE A 305 -5.03 1.10 -36.39
CA PHE A 305 -6.47 1.39 -36.44
C PHE A 305 -6.78 2.76 -37.08
N VAL A 306 -5.78 3.44 -37.67
CA VAL A 306 -5.92 4.75 -38.32
C VAL A 306 -5.98 4.57 -39.85
N ASP A 307 -7.06 5.06 -40.47
CA ASP A 307 -7.25 4.98 -41.93
C ASP A 307 -6.54 6.14 -42.64
N VAL A 308 -5.21 6.00 -42.84
CA VAL A 308 -4.35 6.97 -43.55
C VAL A 308 -3.37 6.26 -44.49
N ASN A 309 -3.03 6.93 -45.60
CA ASN A 309 -2.03 6.46 -46.56
C ASN A 309 -0.69 7.18 -46.30
N LEU A 310 -0.07 6.86 -45.16
CA LEU A 310 1.25 7.33 -44.69
C LEU A 310 1.99 6.15 -44.06
N THR A 311 3.31 6.22 -43.92
CA THR A 311 4.03 5.35 -42.97
C THR A 311 3.74 5.78 -41.52
N PHE A 312 4.08 4.94 -40.55
CA PHE A 312 3.94 5.28 -39.13
C PHE A 312 4.74 6.56 -38.78
N GLU A 313 5.99 6.64 -39.25
CA GLU A 313 6.86 7.79 -39.01
C GLU A 313 6.34 9.07 -39.70
N GLU A 314 5.92 8.98 -40.97
CA GLU A 314 5.29 10.09 -41.67
C GLU A 314 4.05 10.61 -40.91
N TRP A 315 3.24 9.69 -40.39
CA TRP A 315 2.07 10.01 -39.58
C TRP A 315 2.44 10.68 -38.25
N LEU A 316 3.49 10.23 -37.56
CA LEU A 316 4.03 10.91 -36.38
C LEU A 316 4.46 12.34 -36.73
N ARG A 317 5.33 12.51 -37.74
CA ARG A 317 5.85 13.82 -38.20
C ARG A 317 4.73 14.80 -38.56
N VAL A 318 3.62 14.34 -39.16
CA VAL A 318 2.44 15.17 -39.50
C VAL A 318 1.61 15.58 -38.28
N ASN A 319 1.55 14.76 -37.22
CA ASN A 319 0.72 15.01 -36.04
C ASN A 319 1.46 15.68 -34.87
N ILE A 320 2.78 15.85 -34.96
CA ILE A 320 3.59 16.58 -34.00
C ILE A 320 3.05 18.03 -33.81
N PRO A 321 2.82 18.48 -32.56
CA PRO A 321 2.23 19.79 -32.31
C PRO A 321 3.22 20.94 -32.56
N ASN A 322 2.85 21.86 -33.45
CA ASN A 322 3.68 23.02 -33.80
C ASN A 322 3.97 23.95 -32.59
N HIS A 323 2.96 24.29 -31.77
CA HIS A 323 3.17 25.08 -30.55
C HIS A 323 2.19 24.71 -29.42
N GLY A 324 2.72 24.63 -28.20
CA GLY A 324 2.00 24.44 -26.95
C GLY A 324 3.01 24.31 -25.80
N PHE A 325 2.73 24.90 -24.63
CA PHE A 325 3.53 24.65 -23.44
C PHE A 325 3.15 23.29 -22.87
N ILE A 326 4.08 22.34 -22.90
CA ILE A 326 3.95 20.99 -22.39
C ILE A 326 5.28 20.69 -21.67
N PRO A 327 5.28 20.20 -20.42
CA PRO A 327 6.52 19.92 -19.67
C PRO A 327 7.46 18.94 -20.40
N ASN A 328 8.76 19.10 -20.21
CA ASN A 328 9.74 18.12 -20.68
C ASN A 328 9.90 16.98 -19.65
N LEU A 329 10.67 15.94 -19.96
CA LEU A 329 11.05 14.88 -19.01
C LEU A 329 12.30 15.27 -18.19
N ASP A 330 12.34 16.51 -17.72
CA ASP A 330 13.41 17.11 -16.91
C ASP A 330 13.02 17.27 -15.43
N SER A 331 11.86 16.73 -15.03
CA SER A 331 11.31 16.85 -13.68
C SER A 331 10.24 15.79 -13.42
N ILE A 332 10.02 15.40 -12.15
CA ILE A 332 8.98 14.44 -11.74
C ILE A 332 7.58 14.87 -12.22
N ASP A 333 7.26 16.17 -12.13
CA ASP A 333 5.98 16.70 -12.62
C ASP A 333 5.85 16.57 -14.14
N GLY A 334 6.97 16.66 -14.86
CA GLY A 334 7.06 16.37 -16.28
C GLY A 334 6.67 14.93 -16.62
N PHE A 335 7.30 13.94 -15.98
CA PHE A 335 6.94 12.53 -16.16
C PHE A 335 5.48 12.22 -15.78
N ARG A 336 5.02 12.72 -14.62
CA ARG A 336 3.63 12.55 -14.15
C ARG A 336 2.61 13.12 -15.11
N PHE A 337 2.95 14.20 -15.82
CA PHE A 337 2.07 14.81 -16.81
C PHE A 337 1.75 13.88 -18.00
N TYR A 338 2.61 12.92 -18.33
CA TYR A 338 2.40 11.93 -19.40
C TYR A 338 1.92 10.56 -18.91
N ALA A 339 2.36 10.13 -17.72
CA ALA A 339 2.19 8.75 -17.25
C ALA A 339 0.75 8.24 -17.29
N GLU A 340 -0.22 9.04 -16.83
CA GLU A 340 -1.64 8.65 -16.83
C GLU A 340 -2.20 8.42 -18.24
N ASP A 341 -1.76 9.20 -19.23
CA ASP A 341 -2.23 9.09 -20.61
C ASP A 341 -1.65 7.84 -21.30
N ILE A 342 -0.38 7.52 -21.06
CA ILE A 342 0.27 6.30 -21.58
C ILE A 342 -0.39 5.05 -20.99
N ASP A 343 -0.48 4.97 -19.66
CA ASP A 343 -1.09 3.81 -18.97
C ASP A 343 -2.59 3.66 -19.31
N HIS A 344 -3.32 4.76 -19.48
CA HIS A 344 -4.71 4.71 -19.95
C HIS A 344 -4.79 4.25 -21.41
N GLY A 345 -3.88 4.68 -22.28
CA GLY A 345 -3.81 4.27 -23.68
C GLY A 345 -3.67 2.75 -23.81
N TYR A 346 -2.67 2.16 -23.15
CA TYR A 346 -2.49 0.69 -23.15
C TYR A 346 -3.70 -0.06 -22.59
N ARG A 347 -4.38 0.50 -21.57
CA ARG A 347 -5.66 -0.05 -21.10
C ARG A 347 -6.73 -0.02 -22.19
N ILE A 348 -6.87 1.07 -22.95
CA ILE A 348 -7.87 1.17 -24.04
C ILE A 348 -7.57 0.14 -25.14
N ILE A 349 -6.32 0.02 -25.60
CA ILE A 349 -5.98 -0.94 -26.66
C ILE A 349 -6.23 -2.38 -26.18
N ARG A 350 -5.87 -2.71 -24.94
CA ARG A 350 -6.19 -4.02 -24.34
C ARG A 350 -7.70 -4.26 -24.28
N GLU A 351 -8.48 -3.27 -23.85
CA GLU A 351 -9.94 -3.40 -23.78
C GLU A 351 -10.59 -3.52 -25.17
N PHE A 352 -10.04 -2.86 -26.18
CA PHE A 352 -10.43 -3.02 -27.58
C PHE A 352 -10.14 -4.45 -28.07
N LYS A 353 -8.87 -4.90 -27.98
CA LYS A 353 -8.41 -6.21 -28.46
C LYS A 353 -9.12 -7.40 -27.78
N TYR A 354 -9.41 -7.33 -26.48
CA TYR A 354 -9.98 -8.48 -25.73
C TYR A 354 -11.47 -8.39 -25.40
N PHE A 355 -12.07 -7.18 -25.32
CA PHE A 355 -13.48 -7.01 -24.98
C PHE A 355 -14.30 -6.34 -26.10
N ASN A 356 -13.70 -6.14 -27.28
CA ASN A 356 -14.34 -5.63 -28.50
C ASN A 356 -15.08 -4.30 -28.28
N LYS A 357 -14.44 -3.39 -27.52
CA LYS A 357 -14.95 -2.04 -27.23
C LYS A 357 -14.91 -1.13 -28.47
N ASP A 358 -15.45 0.08 -28.34
CA ASP A 358 -15.51 1.08 -29.40
C ASP A 358 -14.13 1.63 -29.80
N ILE A 359 -13.78 1.50 -31.09
CA ILE A 359 -12.60 2.09 -31.75
C ILE A 359 -12.53 3.61 -31.60
N GLY A 360 -13.68 4.29 -31.42
CA GLY A 360 -13.75 5.71 -31.10
C GLY A 360 -12.98 6.10 -29.83
N MET A 361 -12.74 5.15 -28.91
CA MET A 361 -11.90 5.37 -27.73
C MET A 361 -10.42 5.52 -28.09
N ILE A 362 -9.90 4.71 -29.03
CA ILE A 362 -8.51 4.81 -29.52
C ILE A 362 -8.30 6.18 -30.17
N ASN A 363 -9.23 6.57 -31.05
CA ASN A 363 -9.17 7.87 -31.71
C ASN A 363 -9.23 9.04 -30.73
N ARG A 364 -10.07 8.95 -29.70
CA ARG A 364 -10.28 10.03 -28.72
C ARG A 364 -9.14 10.21 -27.71
N PHE A 365 -8.57 9.12 -27.20
CA PHE A 365 -7.65 9.16 -26.06
C PHE A 365 -6.17 8.92 -26.44
N ILE A 366 -5.90 8.39 -27.63
CA ILE A 366 -4.54 8.12 -28.12
C ILE A 366 -4.25 9.01 -29.34
N VAL A 367 -4.94 8.79 -30.46
CA VAL A 367 -4.68 9.51 -31.73
C VAL A 367 -4.93 11.02 -31.64
N SER A 368 -5.90 11.46 -30.82
CA SER A 368 -6.15 12.90 -30.60
C SER A 368 -5.30 13.51 -29.46
N ASN A 369 -4.44 12.73 -28.82
CA ASN A 369 -3.76 13.14 -27.59
C ASN A 369 -2.43 13.84 -27.86
N LYS A 370 -2.50 15.17 -27.98
CA LYS A 370 -1.35 16.05 -28.27
C LYS A 370 -0.15 15.89 -27.31
N LYS A 371 -0.36 15.36 -26.10
CA LYS A 371 0.73 15.07 -25.17
C LYS A 371 1.65 13.97 -25.71
N LEU A 372 1.07 12.88 -26.20
CA LEU A 372 1.82 11.73 -26.72
C LEU A 372 2.70 12.16 -27.91
N PHE A 373 2.13 12.88 -28.87
CA PHE A 373 2.89 13.41 -30.02
C PHE A 373 3.93 14.49 -29.65
N TYR A 374 3.75 15.21 -28.53
CA TYR A 374 4.81 16.09 -28.02
C TYR A 374 5.98 15.27 -27.45
N LEU A 375 5.68 14.20 -26.72
CA LEU A 375 6.70 13.29 -26.19
C LEU A 375 7.47 12.57 -27.30
N THR A 376 6.78 12.16 -28.37
CA THR A 376 7.42 11.71 -29.63
C THR A 376 8.37 12.75 -30.21
N ARG A 377 7.99 14.03 -30.27
CA ARG A 377 8.86 15.08 -30.80
C ARG A 377 10.15 15.22 -29.97
N LEU A 378 10.09 15.07 -28.66
CA LEU A 378 11.28 15.11 -27.80
C LEU A 378 12.27 13.98 -28.16
N LEU A 379 11.77 12.76 -28.33
CA LEU A 379 12.58 11.65 -28.83
C LEU A 379 13.15 11.94 -30.23
N MET A 380 12.32 12.34 -31.20
CA MET A 380 12.77 12.55 -32.58
C MET A 380 13.86 13.63 -32.65
N ASN A 381 13.73 14.72 -31.89
CA ASN A 381 14.78 15.72 -31.75
C ASN A 381 16.08 15.10 -31.16
N LYS A 382 15.97 14.27 -30.11
CA LYS A 382 17.13 13.59 -29.50
C LYS A 382 17.84 12.66 -30.50
N LEU A 383 17.08 11.91 -31.31
CA LEU A 383 17.61 11.04 -32.36
C LEU A 383 18.28 11.82 -33.50
N GLU A 384 17.68 12.94 -33.92
CA GLU A 384 18.30 13.88 -34.89
C GLU A 384 19.61 14.49 -34.35
N GLU A 385 19.69 14.79 -33.05
CA GLU A 385 20.90 15.32 -32.39
C GLU A 385 22.00 14.26 -32.24
N THR A 386 21.66 12.99 -32.00
CA THR A 386 22.64 11.88 -31.88
C THR A 386 23.01 11.23 -33.22
N GLY A 387 22.24 11.49 -34.29
CA GLY A 387 22.44 10.88 -35.60
C GLY A 387 22.00 9.41 -35.67
N ILE A 388 21.02 9.03 -34.86
CA ILE A 388 20.40 7.69 -34.87
C ILE A 388 19.14 7.77 -35.74
N GLU A 389 18.98 6.87 -36.71
CA GLU A 389 17.77 6.80 -37.53
C GLU A 389 16.59 6.24 -36.72
N PHE A 390 15.39 6.79 -36.94
CA PHE A 390 14.19 6.42 -36.17
C PHE A 390 13.80 4.94 -36.39
N GLU A 391 13.97 4.43 -37.61
CA GLU A 391 13.68 3.04 -37.96
C GLU A 391 14.59 2.07 -37.18
N ASP A 392 15.89 2.36 -37.07
CA ASP A 392 16.87 1.56 -36.33
C ASP A 392 16.55 1.52 -34.82
N TRP A 393 16.27 2.68 -34.21
CA TRP A 393 15.88 2.77 -32.80
C TRP A 393 14.58 2.00 -32.51
N LEU A 394 13.61 2.07 -33.43
CA LEU A 394 12.33 1.38 -33.28
C LEU A 394 12.49 -0.14 -33.38
N GLU A 395 13.35 -0.64 -34.28
CA GLU A 395 13.67 -2.07 -34.37
C GLU A 395 14.34 -2.57 -33.08
N GLU A 396 15.27 -1.81 -32.49
CA GLU A 396 15.89 -2.13 -31.19
C GLU A 396 14.84 -2.22 -30.08
N GLN A 397 13.93 -1.24 -29.98
CA GLN A 397 12.84 -1.28 -28.99
C GLN A 397 11.94 -2.50 -29.17
N TYR A 398 11.70 -2.92 -30.42
CA TYR A 398 10.95 -4.13 -30.72
C TYR A 398 11.65 -5.41 -30.29
N GLN A 399 12.98 -5.48 -30.35
CA GLN A 399 13.72 -6.64 -29.87
C GLN A 399 13.52 -6.79 -28.35
N ILE A 400 13.65 -5.69 -27.59
CA ILE A 400 13.46 -5.66 -26.13
C ILE A 400 12.05 -6.10 -25.71
N VAL A 401 10.99 -5.54 -26.29
CA VAL A 401 9.62 -5.84 -25.83
C VAL A 401 9.11 -7.23 -26.23
N ASN A 402 9.77 -7.89 -27.17
CA ASN A 402 9.46 -9.25 -27.59
C ASN A 402 10.26 -10.32 -26.82
N GLU A 403 11.14 -9.95 -25.88
CA GLU A 403 11.91 -10.92 -25.10
C GLU A 403 11.02 -11.83 -24.24
N PRO A 404 11.30 -13.16 -24.17
CA PRO A 404 10.55 -14.09 -23.33
C PRO A 404 10.63 -13.75 -21.84
N GLY A 405 9.60 -13.09 -21.32
CA GLY A 405 9.52 -12.65 -19.92
C GLY A 405 9.47 -11.13 -19.75
N TYR A 406 9.59 -10.36 -20.84
CA TYR A 406 9.36 -8.91 -20.81
C TYR A 406 7.96 -8.59 -20.25
N PHE A 407 7.92 -7.64 -19.31
CA PHE A 407 6.69 -7.12 -18.75
C PHE A 407 6.81 -5.60 -18.63
N ARG A 408 5.88 -4.90 -19.28
CA ARG A 408 5.82 -3.44 -19.24
C ARG A 408 5.36 -2.98 -17.84
N GLU A 409 6.24 -2.32 -17.10
CA GLU A 409 5.87 -1.59 -15.89
C GLU A 409 4.91 -0.42 -16.22
N LEU A 410 4.05 -0.03 -15.29
CA LEU A 410 3.18 1.13 -15.48
C LEU A 410 4.00 2.42 -15.35
N SER A 411 3.81 3.37 -16.27
CA SER A 411 4.54 4.65 -16.25
C SER A 411 4.32 5.43 -14.95
N ILE A 412 3.16 5.25 -14.30
CA ILE A 412 2.90 5.85 -12.98
C ILE A 412 3.75 5.25 -11.86
N ASN A 413 4.21 4.00 -11.97
CA ASN A 413 5.14 3.40 -11.01
C ASN A 413 6.55 3.97 -11.19
N LEU A 414 6.99 4.12 -12.44
CA LEU A 414 8.26 4.79 -12.79
C LEU A 414 8.32 6.21 -12.19
N CYS A 415 7.18 6.91 -12.14
CA CYS A 415 7.04 8.22 -11.48
C CYS A 415 7.13 8.19 -9.95
N ASN A 416 7.02 7.02 -9.31
CA ASN A 416 7.10 6.84 -7.86
C ASN A 416 8.49 6.37 -7.40
N SER A 417 9.33 5.88 -8.32
CA SER A 417 10.74 5.52 -8.07
C SER A 417 11.68 6.72 -8.10
N MET A 418 11.33 7.82 -8.78
CA MET A 418 12.18 9.01 -8.87
C MET A 418 12.14 9.88 -7.60
N ILE A 419 13.28 10.50 -7.29
CA ILE A 419 13.49 11.42 -6.15
C ILE A 419 13.90 12.84 -6.64
N GLU A 420 14.12 13.79 -5.72
CA GLU A 420 14.56 15.17 -6.07
C GLU A 420 16.07 15.27 -6.33
N SER A 421 16.82 14.23 -5.98
CA SER A 421 18.05 13.84 -6.69
C SER A 421 17.61 13.14 -8.01
N ASP A 422 18.37 12.28 -8.70
CA ASP A 422 18.19 11.88 -10.12
C ASP A 422 18.31 13.06 -11.14
N PHE A 423 17.94 14.28 -10.76
CA PHE A 423 17.87 15.50 -11.57
C PHE A 423 18.97 16.54 -11.24
N SER A 424 19.95 16.21 -10.38
CA SER A 424 21.02 17.14 -9.97
C SER A 424 22.41 16.65 -10.37
N ASP A 425 23.21 17.50 -11.02
CA ASP A 425 24.46 17.04 -11.67
C ASP A 425 25.66 16.74 -10.75
N ASN A 426 25.60 17.02 -9.43
CA ASN A 426 26.81 17.00 -8.58
C ASN A 426 26.69 16.46 -7.14
N GLU A 427 25.54 16.49 -6.48
CA GLU A 427 25.38 15.86 -5.15
C GLU A 427 24.85 14.40 -5.25
N ASP A 428 24.32 14.01 -6.42
CA ASP A 428 23.65 12.73 -6.67
C ASP A 428 24.55 11.48 -6.66
N TYR A 429 25.78 11.56 -7.17
CA TYR A 429 26.50 10.35 -7.61
C TYR A 429 26.86 9.37 -6.47
N LEU A 430 27.15 9.88 -5.26
CA LEU A 430 27.38 9.03 -4.09
C LEU A 430 26.07 8.49 -3.49
N ASP A 431 25.02 9.31 -3.49
CA ASP A 431 23.69 8.92 -3.01
C ASP A 431 23.10 7.81 -3.89
N GLU A 432 23.23 7.94 -5.21
CA GLU A 432 22.80 6.94 -6.19
C GLU A 432 23.64 5.65 -6.09
N PHE A 433 24.96 5.74 -5.87
CA PHE A 433 25.78 4.57 -5.57
C PHE A 433 25.26 3.81 -4.33
N TYR A 434 24.94 4.54 -3.25
CA TYR A 434 24.37 3.92 -2.05
C TYR A 434 22.98 3.32 -2.30
N ARG A 435 22.15 3.97 -3.14
CA ARG A 435 20.83 3.46 -3.51
C ARG A 435 20.93 2.17 -4.32
N GLN A 436 21.66 2.17 -5.43
CA GLN A 436 21.82 1.00 -6.30
C GLN A 436 22.47 -0.18 -5.56
N PHE A 437 23.46 0.07 -4.68
CA PHE A 437 24.04 -1.02 -3.88
C PHE A 437 23.02 -1.59 -2.88
N TRP A 438 22.19 -0.75 -2.26
CA TRP A 438 21.10 -1.24 -1.41
C TRP A 438 20.04 -2.03 -2.21
N ASP A 439 19.71 -1.60 -3.43
CA ASP A 439 18.75 -2.28 -4.30
C ASP A 439 19.26 -3.68 -4.69
N PHE A 440 20.54 -3.84 -5.02
CA PHE A 440 21.12 -5.19 -5.18
C PHE A 440 21.09 -6.03 -3.90
N VAL A 441 21.36 -5.43 -2.73
CA VAL A 441 21.28 -6.13 -1.43
C VAL A 441 19.86 -6.61 -1.13
N MET A 442 18.83 -5.90 -1.56
CA MET A 442 17.45 -6.36 -1.50
C MET A 442 17.20 -7.52 -2.49
N THR A 443 17.65 -7.38 -3.73
CA THR A 443 17.43 -8.36 -4.82
C THR A 443 18.08 -9.72 -4.57
N LYS A 444 19.21 -9.79 -3.83
CA LYS A 444 19.87 -11.05 -3.44
C LYS A 444 18.97 -12.04 -2.68
N SER A 445 17.93 -11.50 -2.05
CA SER A 445 17.11 -12.18 -1.04
C SER A 445 15.73 -12.58 -1.57
N SER A 446 15.30 -11.99 -2.69
CA SER A 446 14.13 -12.40 -3.46
C SER A 446 14.53 -13.34 -4.60
N ARG A 447 13.55 -13.74 -5.44
CA ARG A 447 13.89 -14.03 -6.84
C ARG A 447 14.29 -12.71 -7.49
N VAL A 448 15.22 -12.75 -8.45
CA VAL A 448 15.51 -11.59 -9.29
C VAL A 448 14.24 -11.26 -10.06
N ASP A 449 13.56 -10.20 -9.63
CA ASP A 449 12.43 -9.67 -10.38
C ASP A 449 13.00 -8.68 -11.39
N ILE A 450 13.18 -9.15 -12.62
CA ILE A 450 13.57 -8.34 -13.79
C ILE A 450 12.57 -7.19 -14.09
N GLN A 451 11.46 -7.12 -13.36
CA GLN A 451 10.47 -6.04 -13.37
C GLN A 451 10.69 -5.00 -12.25
N MET A 452 11.70 -5.14 -11.39
CA MET A 452 11.99 -4.16 -10.34
C MET A 452 13.05 -3.13 -10.77
N HIS A 453 12.59 -1.87 -10.84
CA HIS A 453 13.36 -0.63 -10.99
C HIS A 453 14.06 -0.42 -12.35
N PRO A 454 13.82 0.71 -13.05
CA PRO A 454 14.50 1.05 -14.30
C PRO A 454 16.03 1.01 -14.24
N THR A 455 16.61 1.41 -13.10
CA THR A 455 18.07 1.38 -12.90
C THR A 455 18.66 -0.03 -12.88
N ILE A 456 17.87 -1.07 -12.67
CA ILE A 456 18.34 -2.46 -12.82
C ILE A 456 18.19 -2.92 -14.29
N GLN A 457 17.23 -2.33 -15.03
CA GLN A 457 17.04 -2.63 -16.46
C GLN A 457 18.13 -2.06 -17.39
N VAL A 458 18.93 -1.07 -16.94
CA VAL A 458 20.11 -0.57 -17.71
C VAL A 458 21.14 -1.66 -17.95
N TYR A 459 21.18 -2.64 -17.05
CA TYR A 459 22.26 -3.63 -17.00
C TYR A 459 21.83 -5.02 -17.53
N THR A 460 20.77 -5.08 -18.34
CA THR A 460 20.11 -6.31 -18.82
C THR A 460 20.84 -7.10 -19.91
N GLN A 461 21.87 -6.55 -20.56
CA GLN A 461 22.50 -7.19 -21.72
C GLN A 461 23.15 -8.57 -21.44
N ASP A 462 23.30 -8.99 -20.17
CA ASP A 462 23.81 -10.32 -19.77
C ASP A 462 23.00 -10.97 -18.62
N ILE A 463 21.74 -10.55 -18.40
CA ILE A 463 20.99 -10.81 -17.14
C ILE A 463 20.49 -12.25 -16.91
N ASN A 464 20.80 -13.20 -17.80
CA ASN A 464 20.42 -14.61 -17.61
C ASN A 464 21.16 -15.34 -16.46
N SER A 465 22.05 -14.65 -15.73
CA SER A 465 22.71 -15.20 -14.53
C SER A 465 22.41 -14.36 -13.28
N GLU A 466 21.89 -15.01 -12.24
CA GLU A 466 21.86 -14.42 -10.88
C GLU A 466 23.28 -14.03 -10.42
N GLU A 467 24.30 -14.70 -10.96
CA GLU A 467 25.74 -14.51 -10.73
C GLU A 467 26.21 -13.07 -10.92
N TRP A 468 25.83 -12.40 -12.02
CA TRP A 468 26.24 -11.02 -12.29
C TRP A 468 25.86 -10.05 -11.16
N ILE A 469 24.66 -10.21 -10.59
CA ILE A 469 24.18 -9.36 -9.47
C ILE A 469 25.06 -9.57 -8.22
N TYR A 470 25.45 -10.82 -7.93
CA TYR A 470 26.34 -11.12 -6.81
C TYR A 470 27.75 -10.56 -7.02
N ASP A 471 28.28 -10.64 -8.24
CA ASP A 471 29.62 -10.13 -8.55
C ASP A 471 29.67 -8.60 -8.38
N ARG A 472 28.62 -7.87 -8.82
CA ARG A 472 28.49 -6.43 -8.56
C ARG A 472 28.39 -6.12 -7.08
N MET A 473 27.53 -6.83 -6.35
CA MET A 473 27.42 -6.68 -4.91
C MET A 473 28.75 -6.87 -4.17
N GLU A 474 29.49 -7.93 -4.47
CA GLU A 474 30.79 -8.20 -3.85
C GLU A 474 31.83 -7.13 -4.24
N SER A 475 31.78 -6.63 -5.47
CA SER A 475 32.63 -5.52 -5.94
C SER A 475 32.36 -4.22 -5.17
N ASN A 476 31.08 -3.82 -5.03
CA ASN A 476 30.65 -2.62 -4.30
C ASN A 476 31.02 -2.70 -2.80
N TYR A 477 30.78 -3.86 -2.18
CA TYR A 477 31.18 -4.10 -0.80
C TYR A 477 32.70 -4.05 -0.62
N SER A 478 33.46 -4.62 -1.56
CA SER A 478 34.93 -4.61 -1.53
C SER A 478 35.50 -3.20 -1.70
N LEU A 479 34.90 -2.37 -2.56
CA LEU A 479 35.26 -0.96 -2.67
C LEU A 479 35.06 -0.24 -1.34
N LEU A 480 33.85 -0.30 -0.76
CA LEU A 480 33.54 0.36 0.50
C LEU A 480 34.44 -0.11 1.63
N LYS A 481 34.67 -1.42 1.74
CA LYS A 481 35.64 -1.99 2.69
C LYS A 481 37.03 -1.40 2.53
N SER A 482 37.52 -1.27 1.28
CA SER A 482 38.84 -0.66 0.99
C SER A 482 38.95 0.83 1.34
N ILE A 483 37.82 1.54 1.47
CA ILE A 483 37.77 2.92 1.94
C ILE A 483 37.73 2.94 3.47
N LEU A 484 36.90 2.10 4.10
CA LEU A 484 36.79 1.98 5.55
C LEU A 484 38.12 1.59 6.21
N ASP A 485 38.87 0.65 5.62
CA ASP A 485 40.14 0.16 6.17
C ASP A 485 41.16 1.29 6.43
N ILE A 486 41.15 2.34 5.61
CA ILE A 486 42.06 3.49 5.72
C ILE A 486 41.88 4.27 7.04
N GLU A 487 40.65 4.31 7.57
CA GLU A 487 40.34 4.99 8.83
C GLU A 487 40.34 4.03 10.01
N LEU A 488 39.91 2.79 9.79
CA LEU A 488 39.80 1.76 10.83
C LEU A 488 41.15 1.25 11.34
N GLU A 489 42.25 1.51 10.62
CA GLU A 489 43.63 1.27 11.07
C GLU A 489 44.19 2.35 12.03
N LYS A 490 43.47 3.46 12.27
CA LYS A 490 43.94 4.53 13.18
C LYS A 490 43.71 4.20 14.66
N GLU A 491 44.63 4.65 15.52
CA GLU A 491 44.62 4.35 16.97
C GLU A 491 43.35 4.84 17.73
N THR A 492 42.62 5.82 17.20
CA THR A 492 41.44 6.40 17.86
C THR A 492 40.20 6.39 16.94
N LEU A 493 39.40 5.33 17.04
CA LEU A 493 38.13 5.20 16.31
C LEU A 493 36.95 5.82 17.06
N SER A 494 36.02 6.41 16.29
CA SER A 494 34.70 6.87 16.74
C SER A 494 33.83 5.70 17.21
N ALA A 495 32.65 5.99 17.78
CA ALA A 495 31.70 4.95 18.19
C ALA A 495 31.24 4.11 16.99
N GLU A 496 30.98 4.75 15.85
CA GLU A 496 30.61 4.06 14.61
C GLU A 496 31.79 3.28 14.02
N GLY A 497 33.01 3.84 14.02
CA GLY A 497 34.21 3.13 13.56
C GLY A 497 34.46 1.82 14.32
N ARG A 498 34.33 1.83 15.65
CA ARG A 498 34.43 0.61 16.48
C ARG A 498 33.33 -0.39 16.15
N TYR A 499 32.09 0.06 16.03
CA TYR A 499 30.95 -0.79 15.70
C TYR A 499 31.14 -1.49 14.33
N LEU A 500 31.65 -0.76 13.33
CA LEU A 500 31.94 -1.31 12.01
C LEU A 500 33.09 -2.32 12.06
N LEU A 501 34.15 -2.05 12.84
CA LEU A 501 35.25 -2.98 13.03
C LEU A 501 34.81 -4.27 13.74
N ASP A 502 34.14 -4.15 14.87
CA ASP A 502 33.67 -5.28 15.70
C ASP A 502 32.60 -6.12 15.00
N GLY A 503 31.73 -5.48 14.20
CA GLY A 503 30.67 -6.15 13.46
C GLY A 503 31.12 -6.87 12.18
N ARG A 504 32.25 -6.46 11.59
CA ARG A 504 32.68 -6.79 10.22
C ARG A 504 32.49 -8.25 9.83
N GLU A 505 33.12 -9.18 10.55
CA GLU A 505 33.07 -10.62 10.22
C GLU A 505 31.63 -11.16 10.20
N SER A 506 30.80 -10.70 11.14
CA SER A 506 29.39 -11.11 11.20
C SER A 506 28.53 -10.51 10.09
N PHE A 507 28.93 -9.36 9.54
CA PHE A 507 28.28 -8.76 8.38
C PHE A 507 28.76 -9.33 7.06
N GLU A 508 30.05 -9.64 6.90
CA GLU A 508 30.54 -10.40 5.74
C GLU A 508 29.89 -11.79 5.66
N LEU A 509 29.76 -12.47 6.80
CA LEU A 509 29.06 -13.75 6.88
C LEU A 509 27.57 -13.59 6.52
N LEU A 510 26.91 -12.55 7.01
CA LEU A 510 25.50 -12.30 6.70
C LEU A 510 25.31 -11.97 5.22
N PHE A 511 26.10 -11.03 4.71
CA PHE A 511 26.10 -10.55 3.34
C PHE A 511 26.16 -11.69 2.33
N LYS A 512 27.10 -12.62 2.54
CA LYS A 512 27.32 -13.78 1.67
C LYS A 512 26.27 -14.90 1.84
N ASN A 513 25.87 -15.23 3.06
CA ASN A 513 25.05 -16.43 3.31
C ASN A 513 23.54 -16.19 3.36
N HIS A 514 23.07 -14.94 3.50
CA HIS A 514 21.64 -14.61 3.44
C HIS A 514 21.25 -14.20 2.01
N SER A 515 21.39 -15.15 1.09
CA SER A 515 21.04 -15.00 -0.32
C SER A 515 20.26 -16.20 -0.84
N MET A 516 19.46 -16.00 -1.88
CA MET A 516 18.72 -17.08 -2.54
C MET A 516 19.66 -18.07 -3.26
N LYS A 517 20.79 -17.60 -3.83
CA LYS A 517 21.81 -18.44 -4.48
C LYS A 517 22.45 -19.40 -3.47
N THR A 518 23.06 -18.87 -2.40
CA THR A 518 23.72 -19.66 -1.36
C THR A 518 22.71 -20.55 -0.61
N PHE A 519 21.46 -20.10 -0.45
CA PHE A 519 20.40 -20.94 0.10
C PHE A 519 20.07 -22.15 -0.79
N ARG A 520 19.96 -21.97 -2.12
CA ARG A 520 19.74 -23.09 -3.07
C ARG A 520 20.93 -24.05 -3.07
N GLU A 521 22.15 -23.54 -3.12
CA GLU A 521 23.40 -24.33 -3.09
C GLU A 521 23.49 -25.17 -1.80
N ALA A 522 23.16 -24.60 -0.64
CA ALA A 522 23.11 -25.33 0.62
C ALA A 522 22.00 -26.40 0.63
N SER A 523 20.82 -26.07 0.10
CA SER A 523 19.62 -26.94 0.12
C SER A 523 19.73 -28.18 -0.76
N GLN A 524 20.53 -28.14 -1.84
CA GLN A 524 20.80 -29.30 -2.70
C GLN A 524 21.39 -30.50 -1.92
N ASN A 525 22.02 -30.26 -0.76
CA ASN A 525 22.58 -31.30 0.11
C ASN A 525 21.55 -32.04 1.00
N ARG A 526 20.24 -31.78 0.81
CA ARG A 526 19.10 -32.46 1.47
C ARG A 526 19.16 -32.50 3.01
N ASN A 527 18.94 -31.36 3.66
CA ASN A 527 18.06 -31.35 4.84
C ASN A 527 17.43 -29.97 5.08
N PHE A 528 16.17 -29.96 5.53
CA PHE A 528 15.33 -28.75 5.65
C PHE A 528 15.67 -27.91 6.91
N ASP A 529 16.95 -27.56 7.09
CA ASP A 529 17.43 -26.76 8.23
C ASP A 529 17.53 -25.25 7.94
N ASN A 530 16.83 -24.76 6.90
CA ASN A 530 16.76 -23.33 6.52
C ASN A 530 16.54 -22.41 7.72
N ILE A 531 15.47 -22.67 8.50
CA ILE A 531 15.11 -21.87 9.68
C ILE A 531 16.23 -21.90 10.74
N LYS A 532 16.95 -23.02 10.89
CA LYS A 532 18.05 -23.15 11.84
C LYS A 532 19.28 -22.37 11.39
N GLU A 533 19.60 -22.38 10.10
CA GLU A 533 20.70 -21.60 9.53
C GLU A 533 20.39 -20.09 9.55
N LEU A 534 19.18 -19.66 9.18
CA LEU A 534 18.71 -18.28 9.36
C LEU A 534 18.74 -17.85 10.83
N GLU A 535 18.32 -18.71 11.75
CA GLU A 535 18.38 -18.43 13.19
C GLU A 535 19.82 -18.37 13.72
N LYS A 536 20.72 -19.21 13.22
CA LYS A 536 22.16 -19.24 13.54
C LYS A 536 22.88 -17.99 13.02
N LEU A 537 22.59 -17.55 11.78
CA LEU A 537 23.05 -16.27 11.23
C LEU A 537 22.54 -15.11 12.09
N TYR A 538 21.23 -15.04 12.35
CA TYR A 538 20.63 -13.99 13.19
C TYR A 538 21.24 -13.93 14.60
N ARG A 539 21.46 -15.10 15.24
CA ARG A 539 22.11 -15.21 16.55
C ARG A 539 23.61 -14.85 16.54
N ARG A 540 24.28 -14.90 15.40
CA ARG A 540 25.65 -14.38 15.24
C ARG A 540 25.60 -12.86 15.12
N THR A 541 24.95 -12.33 14.08
CA THR A 541 24.96 -10.90 13.78
C THR A 541 24.42 -10.04 14.94
N VAL A 542 23.29 -10.41 15.57
CA VAL A 542 22.70 -9.62 16.68
C VAL A 542 23.63 -9.45 17.89
N LYS A 543 24.61 -10.34 18.11
CA LYS A 543 25.52 -10.23 19.25
C LYS A 543 26.43 -9.01 19.19
N PHE A 544 26.73 -8.52 17.99
CA PHE A 544 27.64 -7.41 17.75
C PHE A 544 26.91 -6.08 17.51
N LEU A 545 25.57 -6.05 17.64
CA LEU A 545 24.75 -4.83 17.48
C LEU A 545 24.25 -4.27 18.81
N LYS A 546 24.83 -4.74 19.92
CA LYS A 546 24.51 -4.37 21.30
C LYS A 546 25.75 -3.83 21.98
#